data_AF-A0A821TI22-F1
#
_entry.id   AF-A0A821TI22-F1
#
_cell.length_a   1.000
_cell.length_b   1.000
_cell.length_c   1.000
_cell.angle_alpha   90.00
_cell.angle_beta   90.00
_cell.angle_gamma   90.00
#
_symmetry.space_group_name_H-M   'P 1'
#
loop_
_entity.id
_entity.type
_entity.pdbx_description
1 polymer ?
#
loop_
_entity_poly.entity_id
_entity_poly.type
_entity_poly.pdbx_seq_one_letter_code
_entity_poly.pdbx_strand_id
1 'polypeptide(L)'
;MTFKSKTDRIKEAERVYIVKQILDSSPNLSHVEIEWNDFRHCSQRYSNLQHVHLLLDRLCRQAKEPFDIDRLNELAPNLCCLEISRACLIFNENLLQFIFKIIHRFDQLVYLTLNKKDFHKSKDANKIIFKERLIEIDNGRLFHSKDIQIRFPHLDRLYIWI
;
A
#
# COMPACT_ATOMS: atom_id res chain seq x y z
N MET A 1 -19.61 -14.05 9.20
CA MET A 1 -18.61 -14.90 8.53
C MET A 1 -19.28 -15.58 7.36
N THR A 2 -18.99 -15.17 6.13
CA THR A 2 -19.50 -15.82 4.91
C THR A 2 -18.54 -16.93 4.52
N PHE A 3 -19.00 -18.18 4.51
CA PHE A 3 -18.18 -19.30 4.06
C PHE A 3 -17.98 -19.21 2.53
N LYS A 4 -16.73 -19.01 2.09
CA LYS A 4 -16.37 -19.12 0.66
C LYS A 4 -16.73 -20.50 0.14
N SER A 5 -17.44 -20.57 -0.98
CA SER A 5 -17.82 -21.85 -1.60
C SER A 5 -16.58 -22.61 -2.08
N LYS A 6 -16.69 -23.93 -2.28
CA LYS A 6 -15.60 -24.76 -2.83
C LYS A 6 -15.12 -24.21 -4.19
N THR A 7 -16.04 -23.70 -5.00
CA THR A 7 -15.76 -23.07 -6.29
C THR A 7 -14.97 -21.78 -6.15
N ASP A 8 -15.26 -20.95 -5.14
CA ASP A 8 -14.52 -19.70 -4.90
C ASP A 8 -13.08 -19.97 -4.49
N ARG A 9 -12.86 -21.03 -3.69
CA ARG A 9 -11.52 -21.44 -3.28
C ARG A 9 -10.67 -21.95 -4.43
N ILE A 10 -11.27 -22.69 -5.38
CA ILE A 10 -10.57 -23.18 -6.57
C ILE A 10 -10.15 -22.00 -7.45
N LYS A 11 -11.06 -21.06 -7.71
CA LYS A 11 -10.74 -19.85 -8.48
C LYS A 11 -9.65 -19.00 -7.84
N GLU A 12 -9.65 -18.87 -6.52
CA GLU A 12 -8.60 -18.18 -5.78
C GLU A 12 -7.24 -18.87 -5.90
N ALA A 13 -7.19 -20.20 -5.77
CA ALA A 13 -5.97 -20.97 -5.95
C ALA A 13 -5.43 -20.84 -7.40
N GLU A 14 -6.30 -20.85 -8.40
CA GLU A 14 -5.92 -20.62 -9.80
C GLU A 14 -5.35 -19.22 -10.03
N ARG A 15 -5.97 -18.17 -9.46
CA ARG A 15 -5.43 -16.80 -9.55
C ARG A 15 -4.04 -16.69 -8.92
N VAL A 16 -3.88 -17.21 -7.71
CA VAL A 16 -2.58 -17.24 -7.01
C VAL A 16 -1.53 -17.99 -7.83
N TYR A 17 -1.91 -19.13 -8.42
CA TYR A 17 -1.02 -19.90 -9.28
C TYR A 17 -0.58 -19.09 -10.52
N ILE A 18 -1.51 -18.45 -11.22
CA ILE A 18 -1.22 -17.62 -12.40
C ILE A 18 -0.30 -16.45 -12.03
N VAL A 19 -0.62 -15.72 -10.95
CA VAL A 19 0.21 -14.63 -10.44
C VAL A 19 1.63 -15.10 -10.17
N LYS A 20 1.78 -16.23 -9.47
CA LYS A 20 3.09 -16.81 -9.17
C LYS A 20 3.86 -17.13 -10.46
N GLN A 21 3.21 -17.77 -11.44
CA GLN A 21 3.86 -18.09 -12.72
C GLN A 21 4.32 -16.84 -13.47
N ILE A 22 3.51 -15.78 -13.50
CA ILE A 22 3.87 -14.52 -14.16
C ILE A 22 5.11 -13.90 -13.49
N LEU A 23 5.11 -13.81 -12.16
CA LEU A 23 6.22 -13.22 -11.42
C LEU A 23 7.50 -14.06 -11.53
N ASP A 24 7.38 -15.38 -11.38
CA ASP A 24 8.51 -16.33 -11.46
C ASP A 24 9.14 -16.36 -12.87
N SER A 25 8.33 -16.17 -13.93
CA SER A 25 8.80 -16.16 -15.32
C SER A 25 9.24 -14.78 -15.82
N SER A 26 9.11 -13.73 -15.01
CA SER A 26 9.43 -12.35 -15.39
C SER A 26 10.55 -11.76 -14.54
N PRO A 27 11.80 -12.26 -14.66
CA PRO A 27 12.90 -11.83 -13.80
C PRO A 27 13.22 -10.34 -13.93
N ASN A 28 12.91 -9.70 -15.05
CA ASN A 28 13.16 -8.27 -15.26
C ASN A 28 11.96 -7.38 -14.88
N LEU A 29 10.89 -7.95 -14.31
CA LEU A 29 9.73 -7.17 -13.91
C LEU A 29 10.09 -6.29 -12.72
N SER A 30 10.07 -4.97 -12.94
CA SER A 30 10.33 -3.98 -11.90
C SER A 30 9.06 -3.28 -11.41
N HIS A 31 7.97 -3.36 -12.18
CA HIS A 31 6.68 -2.75 -11.90
C HIS A 31 5.57 -3.79 -11.95
N VAL A 32 4.70 -3.82 -10.95
CA VAL A 32 3.48 -4.65 -10.99
C VAL A 32 2.27 -3.96 -10.34
N GLU A 33 1.10 -4.09 -10.95
CA GLU A 33 -0.20 -3.82 -10.32
C GLU A 33 -0.86 -5.16 -9.98
N ILE A 34 -1.21 -5.39 -8.71
CA ILE A 34 -1.62 -6.71 -8.22
C ILE A 34 -2.58 -6.64 -7.03
N GLU A 35 -3.51 -7.59 -6.94
CA GLU A 35 -4.34 -7.75 -5.74
C GLU A 35 -3.50 -8.30 -4.57
N TRP A 36 -3.55 -7.62 -3.42
CA TRP A 36 -2.78 -8.04 -2.24
C TRP A 36 -3.12 -9.47 -1.80
N ASN A 37 -4.40 -9.84 -1.90
CA ASN A 37 -4.85 -11.18 -1.53
C ASN A 37 -4.24 -12.28 -2.40
N ASP A 38 -3.94 -12.01 -3.66
CA ASP A 38 -3.26 -12.99 -4.50
C ASP A 38 -1.74 -12.92 -4.28
N PHE A 39 -1.17 -11.71 -4.11
CA PHE A 39 0.27 -11.51 -3.95
C PHE A 39 0.83 -12.11 -2.65
N ARG A 40 0.13 -11.95 -1.52
CA ARG A 40 0.57 -12.42 -0.19
C ARG A 40 0.88 -13.92 -0.12
N HIS A 41 0.30 -14.71 -1.02
CA HIS A 41 0.45 -16.16 -1.11
C HIS A 41 1.62 -16.61 -1.99
N CYS A 42 2.29 -15.69 -2.69
CA CYS A 42 3.56 -15.98 -3.33
C CYS A 42 4.58 -16.44 -2.29
N SER A 43 5.49 -17.33 -2.68
CA SER A 43 6.51 -17.90 -1.78
C SER A 43 7.92 -17.37 -2.04
N GLN A 44 8.15 -16.80 -3.23
CA GLN A 44 9.45 -16.32 -3.64
C GLN A 44 9.64 -14.84 -3.28
N ARG A 45 10.92 -14.45 -3.18
CA ARG A 45 11.35 -13.06 -3.01
C ARG A 45 11.64 -12.46 -4.38
N TYR A 46 10.94 -11.41 -4.74
CA TYR A 46 11.03 -10.73 -6.03
C TYR A 46 11.85 -9.44 -5.88
N SER A 47 13.16 -9.58 -5.69
CA SER A 47 14.09 -8.46 -5.45
C SER A 47 14.16 -7.43 -6.59
N ASN A 48 13.68 -7.78 -7.78
CA ASN A 48 13.65 -6.85 -8.92
C ASN A 48 12.43 -5.92 -8.90
N LEU A 49 11.38 -6.26 -8.12
CA LEU A 49 10.22 -5.39 -7.96
C LEU A 49 10.59 -4.14 -7.15
N GLN A 50 10.56 -3.00 -7.82
CA GLN A 50 10.82 -1.68 -7.25
C GLN A 50 9.55 -0.83 -7.17
N HIS A 51 8.55 -1.12 -8.01
CA HIS A 51 7.27 -0.45 -8.03
C HIS A 51 6.14 -1.47 -7.87
N VAL A 52 5.38 -1.37 -6.78
CA VAL A 52 4.21 -2.21 -6.54
C VAL A 52 2.98 -1.34 -6.33
N HIS A 53 1.98 -1.53 -7.18
CA HIS A 53 0.64 -1.01 -6.97
C HIS A 53 -0.27 -2.11 -6.42
N LEU A 54 -0.58 -2.02 -5.13
CA LEU A 54 -1.50 -2.92 -4.44
C LEU A 54 -2.97 -2.49 -4.62
N LEU A 55 -3.76 -3.46 -5.07
CA LEU A 55 -5.22 -3.41 -5.05
C LEU A 55 -5.72 -4.14 -3.79
N LEU A 56 -6.36 -3.40 -2.89
CA LEU A 56 -6.93 -3.97 -1.67
C LEU A 56 -8.44 -4.24 -1.83
N ASP A 57 -8.99 -5.05 -0.93
CA ASP A 57 -10.43 -5.22 -0.85
C ASP A 57 -11.09 -3.97 -0.23
N ARG A 58 -12.26 -3.57 -0.75
CA ARG A 58 -13.04 -2.41 -0.27
C ARG A 58 -13.53 -2.58 1.17
N LEU A 59 -13.47 -3.79 1.70
CA LEU A 59 -13.81 -4.11 3.09
C LEU A 59 -12.75 -3.62 4.10
N CYS A 60 -11.58 -3.14 3.66
CA CYS A 60 -10.49 -2.72 4.55
C CYS A 60 -10.65 -1.32 5.21
N ARG A 61 -11.83 -0.68 5.09
CA ARG A 61 -12.09 0.72 5.51
C ARG A 61 -11.68 1.11 6.93
N GLN A 62 -11.53 0.15 7.84
CA GLN A 62 -11.24 0.39 9.26
C GLN A 62 -10.17 -0.54 9.84
N ALA A 63 -9.47 -1.29 8.98
CA ALA A 63 -8.37 -2.12 9.45
C ALA A 63 -7.27 -1.20 10.00
N LYS A 64 -6.73 -1.55 11.18
CA LYS A 64 -5.52 -0.89 11.71
C LYS A 64 -4.36 -1.01 10.73
N GLU A 65 -4.26 -2.17 10.09
CA GLU A 65 -3.32 -2.46 9.02
C GLU A 65 -4.08 -3.05 7.82
N PRO A 66 -4.26 -2.29 6.72
CA PRO A 66 -4.93 -2.75 5.51
C PRO A 66 -4.31 -4.00 4.86
N PHE A 67 -3.00 -4.21 5.06
CA PHE A 67 -2.26 -5.39 4.65
C PHE A 67 -1.05 -5.61 5.56
N ASP A 68 -0.46 -6.79 5.47
CA ASP A 68 0.75 -7.17 6.22
C ASP A 68 1.99 -6.58 5.52
N ILE A 69 2.51 -5.49 6.09
CA ILE A 69 3.68 -4.77 5.60
C ILE A 69 4.94 -5.64 5.63
N ASP A 70 5.07 -6.51 6.64
CA ASP A 70 6.27 -7.33 6.82
C ASP A 70 6.30 -8.39 5.72
N ARG A 71 5.15 -8.99 5.44
CA ARG A 71 5.00 -9.90 4.31
C ARG A 71 5.27 -9.22 2.97
N LEU A 72 4.82 -7.97 2.79
CA LEU A 72 5.14 -7.22 1.57
C LEU A 72 6.65 -7.01 1.41
N ASN A 73 7.36 -6.71 2.50
CA ASN A 73 8.81 -6.52 2.49
C ASN A 73 9.58 -7.81 2.19
N GLU A 74 9.10 -8.95 2.70
CA GLU A 74 9.66 -10.26 2.33
C GLU A 74 9.53 -10.54 0.83
N LEU A 75 8.40 -10.17 0.23
CA LEU A 75 8.11 -10.40 -1.19
C LEU A 75 8.83 -9.41 -2.11
N ALA A 76 8.87 -8.12 -1.76
CA ALA A 76 9.43 -7.04 -2.55
C ALA A 76 10.38 -6.18 -1.68
N PRO A 77 11.58 -6.69 -1.37
CA PRO A 77 12.48 -6.05 -0.41
C PRO A 77 13.11 -4.75 -0.89
N ASN A 78 13.15 -4.53 -2.21
CA ASN A 78 13.79 -3.37 -2.84
C ASN A 78 12.73 -2.38 -3.34
N LEU A 79 11.56 -2.40 -2.71
CA LEU A 79 10.43 -1.56 -3.07
C LEU A 79 10.77 -0.08 -2.86
N CYS A 80 10.78 0.69 -3.94
CA CYS A 80 11.00 2.14 -3.93
C CYS A 80 9.70 2.94 -4.16
N CYS A 81 8.69 2.32 -4.75
CA CYS A 81 7.39 2.97 -5.01
C CYS A 81 6.24 2.03 -4.63
N LEU A 82 5.44 2.47 -3.66
CA LEU A 82 4.25 1.76 -3.21
C LEU A 82 3.01 2.60 -3.50
N GLU A 83 2.07 2.01 -4.22
CA GLU A 83 0.77 2.62 -4.49
C GLU A 83 -0.34 1.73 -3.97
N ILE A 84 -1.37 2.31 -3.37
CA ILE A 84 -2.46 1.58 -2.75
C ILE A 84 -3.79 2.11 -3.29
N SER A 85 -4.68 1.20 -3.69
CA SER A 85 -6.03 1.51 -4.17
C SER A 85 -7.07 0.53 -3.65
N ARG A 86 -8.36 0.87 -3.82
CA ARG A 86 -9.52 0.07 -3.41
C ARG A 86 -9.60 -0.17 -1.90
N ALA A 87 -8.83 0.57 -1.12
CA ALA A 87 -8.72 0.42 0.32
C ALA A 87 -9.70 1.34 1.08
N CYS A 88 -10.22 2.38 0.42
CA CYS A 88 -11.11 3.38 1.02
C CYS A 88 -10.55 3.90 2.36
N LEU A 89 -9.26 4.26 2.38
CA LEU A 89 -8.55 4.62 3.60
C LEU A 89 -9.06 5.96 4.13
N ILE A 90 -9.42 5.97 5.42
CA ILE A 90 -9.91 7.16 6.13
C ILE A 90 -8.73 7.84 6.82
N PHE A 91 -8.61 9.16 6.66
CA PHE A 91 -7.61 9.97 7.35
C PHE A 91 -7.88 10.02 8.87
N ASN A 92 -7.25 9.10 9.59
CA ASN A 92 -7.36 8.95 11.04
C ASN A 92 -6.03 8.45 11.65
N GLU A 93 -5.99 8.29 12.96
CA GLU A 93 -4.78 7.90 13.69
C GLU A 93 -4.21 6.53 13.27
N ASN A 94 -5.09 5.57 12.94
CA ASN A 94 -4.65 4.25 12.46
C ASN A 94 -3.90 4.38 11.14
N LEU A 95 -4.38 5.24 10.23
CA LEU A 95 -3.71 5.47 8.96
C LEU A 95 -2.35 6.17 9.15
N LEU A 96 -2.24 7.09 10.11
CA LEU A 96 -0.94 7.70 10.46
C LEU A 96 0.05 6.61 10.89
N GLN A 97 -0.33 5.78 11.88
CA GLN A 97 0.50 4.67 12.35
C GLN A 97 0.88 3.71 11.22
N PHE A 98 -0.07 3.42 10.33
CA PHE A 98 0.17 2.56 9.17
C PHE A 98 1.20 3.16 8.19
N ILE A 99 1.09 4.45 7.88
CA ILE A 99 2.07 5.17 7.05
C ILE A 99 3.46 5.10 7.68
N PHE A 100 3.56 5.37 8.99
CA PHE A 100 4.85 5.27 9.68
C PHE A 100 5.41 3.85 9.62
N LYS A 101 4.60 2.83 9.81
CA LYS A 101 5.05 1.43 9.71
C LYS A 101 5.58 1.11 8.30
N ILE A 102 4.94 1.62 7.25
CA ILE A 102 5.45 1.47 5.87
C ILE A 102 6.82 2.12 5.74
N ILE A 103 6.95 3.39 6.11
CA ILE A 103 8.17 4.18 5.91
C ILE A 103 9.34 3.60 6.71
N HIS A 104 9.09 3.15 7.94
CA HIS A 104 10.13 2.51 8.76
C HIS A 104 10.51 1.11 8.26
N ARG A 105 9.63 0.43 7.53
CA ARG A 105 9.91 -0.92 7.00
C ARG A 105 10.67 -0.86 5.69
N PHE A 106 10.42 0.14 4.86
CA PHE A 106 11.00 0.30 3.53
C PHE A 106 11.90 1.54 3.51
N ASP A 107 13.13 1.38 3.98
CA ASP A 107 14.16 2.40 4.10
C ASP A 107 14.57 3.02 2.74
N GLN A 108 14.36 2.29 1.63
CA GLN A 108 14.55 2.80 0.26
C GLN A 108 13.28 3.37 -0.40
N LEU A 109 12.16 3.47 0.32
CA LEU A 109 10.91 3.97 -0.27
C LEU A 109 11.06 5.44 -0.64
N VAL A 110 10.83 5.75 -1.91
CA VAL A 110 10.83 7.11 -2.46
C VAL A 110 9.40 7.63 -2.63
N TYR A 111 8.46 6.76 -3.02
CA TYR A 111 7.08 7.17 -3.28
C TYR A 111 6.07 6.29 -2.56
N LEU A 112 5.17 6.93 -1.81
CA LEU A 112 3.97 6.32 -1.26
C LEU A 112 2.73 7.05 -1.75
N THR A 113 1.87 6.35 -2.48
CA THR A 113 0.56 6.86 -2.90
C THR A 113 -0.55 6.07 -2.25
N LEU A 114 -1.42 6.73 -1.48
CA LEU A 114 -2.62 6.12 -0.92
C LEU A 114 -3.86 6.60 -1.68
N ASN A 115 -4.85 5.71 -1.80
CA ASN A 115 -6.11 5.96 -2.50
C ASN A 115 -5.92 6.36 -3.98
N LYS A 116 -4.92 5.78 -4.69
CA LYS A 116 -4.57 6.18 -6.08
C LYS A 116 -5.77 6.15 -7.04
N LYS A 117 -6.69 5.20 -6.91
CA LYS A 117 -7.88 5.08 -7.77
C LYS A 117 -9.22 5.13 -6.99
N ASP A 118 -9.23 5.64 -5.76
CA ASP A 118 -10.45 5.69 -4.93
C ASP A 118 -11.17 7.05 -5.03
N PHE A 119 -12.51 7.02 -5.07
CA PHE A 119 -13.38 8.18 -5.30
C PHE A 119 -14.14 8.65 -4.05
N HIS A 120 -13.56 8.44 -2.87
CA HIS A 120 -14.17 8.96 -1.65
C HIS A 120 -14.05 10.49 -1.58
N LYS A 121 -14.90 11.10 -0.73
CA LYS A 121 -14.82 12.51 -0.37
C LYS A 121 -14.55 12.63 1.13
N SER A 122 -13.35 13.05 1.54
CA SER A 122 -13.07 13.57 2.86
C SER A 122 -13.28 15.08 2.88
N LYS A 123 -13.67 15.61 4.03
CA LYS A 123 -13.70 17.06 4.25
C LYS A 123 -12.26 17.60 4.28
N ASP A 124 -12.01 18.75 3.67
CA ASP A 124 -10.66 19.34 3.58
C ASP A 124 -10.05 19.65 4.95
N ALA A 125 -10.87 20.04 5.94
CA ALA A 125 -10.42 20.26 7.31
C ALA A 125 -9.74 19.01 7.93
N ASN A 126 -10.22 17.80 7.60
CA ASN A 126 -9.61 16.57 8.11
C ASN A 126 -8.22 16.33 7.51
N LYS A 127 -7.96 16.80 6.27
CA LYS A 127 -6.68 16.62 5.58
C LYS A 127 -5.61 17.53 6.15
N ILE A 128 -5.96 18.77 6.46
CA ILE A 128 -5.06 19.74 7.08
C ILE A 128 -4.61 19.20 8.44
N ILE A 129 -5.57 18.84 9.31
CA ILE A 129 -5.28 18.27 10.63
C ILE A 129 -4.46 16.98 10.51
N PHE A 130 -4.80 16.10 9.56
CA PHE A 130 -4.05 14.87 9.33
C PHE A 130 -2.60 15.14 8.90
N LYS A 131 -2.39 16.10 8.00
CA LYS A 131 -1.05 16.50 7.55
C LYS A 131 -0.23 17.09 8.69
N GLU A 132 -0.82 17.98 9.49
CA GLU A 132 -0.17 18.57 10.66
C GLU A 132 0.26 17.47 11.65
N ARG A 133 -0.64 16.54 11.98
CA ARG A 133 -0.32 15.40 12.86
C ARG A 133 0.77 14.48 12.30
N LEU A 134 0.74 14.20 10.99
CA LEU A 134 1.78 13.37 10.36
C LEU A 134 3.16 14.03 10.51
N ILE A 135 3.24 15.35 10.40
CA ILE A 135 4.47 16.12 10.59
C ILE A 135 4.87 16.15 12.08
N GLU A 136 3.92 16.36 12.98
CA GLU A 136 4.16 16.41 14.44
C GLU A 136 4.69 15.08 15.00
N ILE A 137 4.06 13.95 14.65
CA ILE A 137 4.40 12.62 15.20
C ILE A 137 5.82 12.19 14.82
N ASP A 138 6.31 12.66 13.68
CA ASP A 138 7.65 12.38 13.21
C ASP A 138 8.76 13.13 13.98
N ASN A 139 8.40 14.08 14.87
CA ASN A 139 9.34 14.94 15.60
C ASN A 139 10.37 15.62 14.67
N GLY A 140 10.01 15.83 13.40
CA GLY A 140 10.82 16.52 12.40
C GLY A 140 12.09 15.85 11.92
N ARG A 141 12.08 14.52 11.77
CA ARG A 141 13.22 13.77 11.21
C ARG A 141 13.03 13.37 9.74
N LEU A 142 11.85 12.91 9.34
CA LEU A 142 11.48 12.57 7.96
C LEU A 142 10.75 13.74 7.28
N PHE A 143 9.70 14.32 7.90
CA PHE A 143 8.76 15.22 7.22
C PHE A 143 9.05 16.73 7.34
N HIS A 144 10.19 17.11 7.93
CA HIS A 144 10.59 18.51 8.12
C HIS A 144 11.69 18.99 7.15
N SER A 145 12.28 18.11 6.34
CA SER A 145 13.21 18.53 5.29
C SER A 145 12.42 19.03 4.07
N LYS A 146 13.05 19.86 3.23
CA LYS A 146 12.47 20.31 1.95
C LYS A 146 12.24 19.16 0.95
N ASP A 147 12.58 17.93 1.33
CA ASP A 147 12.65 16.77 0.45
C ASP A 147 11.34 15.97 0.46
N ILE A 148 10.57 15.99 1.56
CA ILE A 148 9.30 15.27 1.63
C ILE A 148 8.10 16.10 1.18
N GLN A 149 7.45 15.68 0.09
CA GLN A 149 6.27 16.37 -0.44
C GLN A 149 4.98 15.60 -0.19
N ILE A 150 4.18 16.13 0.74
CA ILE A 150 2.82 15.66 0.99
C ILE A 150 1.82 16.44 0.14
N ARG A 151 1.18 15.77 -0.84
CA ARG A 151 0.21 16.38 -1.74
C ARG A 151 -1.14 15.67 -1.72
N PHE A 152 -2.20 16.45 -1.90
CA PHE A 152 -3.57 16.00 -2.14
C PHE A 152 -4.10 16.51 -3.49
N PRO A 153 -3.61 16.00 -4.63
CA PRO A 153 -3.91 16.58 -5.95
C PRO A 153 -5.33 16.27 -6.45
N HIS A 154 -5.99 15.27 -5.88
CA HIS A 154 -7.41 14.98 -6.10
C HIS A 154 -8.08 14.71 -4.76
N LEU A 155 -9.41 14.67 -4.78
CA LEU A 155 -10.28 14.82 -3.61
C LEU A 155 -9.89 13.99 -2.38
N ASP A 156 -9.20 12.84 -2.47
CA ASP A 156 -8.73 12.04 -1.31
C ASP A 156 -7.43 11.24 -1.53
N ARG A 157 -6.63 11.61 -2.53
CA ARG A 157 -5.38 10.90 -2.82
C ARG A 157 -4.25 11.51 -2.01
N LEU A 158 -3.55 10.70 -1.22
CA LEU A 158 -2.36 11.15 -0.48
C LEU A 158 -1.13 10.72 -1.25
N TYR A 159 -0.28 11.68 -1.61
CA TYR A 159 1.08 11.42 -2.07
C TYR A 159 2.06 11.83 -1.00
N ILE A 160 3.02 10.95 -0.74
CA ILE A 160 4.21 11.23 0.05
C ILE A 160 5.40 10.90 -0.85
N TRP A 161 6.12 11.93 -1.26
CA TRP A 161 7.46 11.77 -1.83
C TRP A 161 8.43 11.83 -0.65
N ILE A 162 9.27 10.82 -0.45
CA ILE A 162 10.21 10.65 0.67
C ILE A 162 11.63 10.97 0.19
#